data_AF-A0A418AX48-F1
#
_entry.id   AF-A0A418AX48-F1
#
_cell.length_a   1.000
_cell.length_b   1.000
_cell.length_c   1.000
_cell.angle_alpha   90.00
_cell.angle_beta   90.00
_cell.angle_gamma   90.00
#
_symmetry.space_group_name_H-M   'P 1'
#
loop_
_entity.id
_entity.type
_entity.pdbx_description
1 polymer ?
#
loop_
_entity_poly.entity_id
_entity_poly.type
_entity_poly.pdbx_seq_one_letter_code
_entity_poly.pdbx_strand_id
1 'polypeptide(L)'
;MAKLLGPDLTEKHLVPAFAYFLDDVDDVKLGSITHFCDFLARVPPSSRSRFLPELAKFTALPSKFKLKWRFRALVAQQLPSFCTVFDAPATFDAVAPLVFSLSQDDVATVRDASIAGYVDVFEAKLKTAFVKLATSDPVLNVRLLAARILLDVAPVYAEPEEALQALDKETDAEIQAVVARLKQAREEHAAQ
;
A
#
# COMPACT_ATOMS: atom_id res chain seq x y z
N MET A 1 -21.52 11.61 8.43
CA MET A 1 -21.71 13.08 8.48
C MET A 1 -21.43 13.78 7.14
N ALA A 2 -20.33 13.50 6.42
CA ALA A 2 -20.05 14.13 5.11
C ALA A 2 -21.15 13.95 4.03
N LYS A 3 -21.81 12.77 3.94
CA LYS A 3 -22.95 12.55 3.01
C LYS A 3 -24.14 13.49 3.23
N LEU A 4 -24.30 14.05 4.44
CA LEU A 4 -25.45 14.88 4.80
C LEU A 4 -25.24 16.37 4.48
N LEU A 5 -23.97 16.82 4.40
CA LEU A 5 -23.62 18.23 4.28
C LEU A 5 -23.35 18.67 2.82
N GLY A 6 -23.11 17.72 1.91
CA GLY A 6 -22.71 18.03 0.54
C GLY A 6 -21.21 18.38 0.40
N PRO A 7 -20.71 18.48 -0.85
CA PRO A 7 -19.28 18.64 -1.13
C PRO A 7 -18.70 19.95 -0.59
N ASP A 8 -19.40 21.07 -0.77
CA ASP A 8 -18.91 22.41 -0.39
C ASP A 8 -18.71 22.55 1.12
N LEU A 9 -19.69 22.11 1.92
CA LEU A 9 -19.59 22.14 3.38
C LEU A 9 -18.56 21.12 3.89
N THR A 10 -18.42 19.97 3.22
CA THR A 10 -17.38 18.98 3.54
C THR A 10 -15.99 19.57 3.33
N GLU A 11 -15.77 20.24 2.20
CA GLU A 11 -14.48 20.88 1.91
C GLU A 11 -14.18 22.03 2.88
N LYS A 12 -15.17 22.88 3.15
CA LYS A 12 -14.98 24.07 3.99
C LYS A 12 -14.78 23.74 5.47
N HIS A 13 -15.49 22.74 5.98
CA HIS A 13 -15.54 22.48 7.43
C HIS A 13 -14.93 21.14 7.83
N LEU A 14 -15.19 20.07 7.07
CA LEU A 14 -14.76 18.74 7.47
C LEU A 14 -13.32 18.43 7.10
N VAL A 15 -12.83 18.89 5.95
CA VAL A 15 -11.43 18.67 5.53
C VAL A 15 -10.43 19.28 6.53
N PRO A 16 -10.56 20.56 6.96
CA PRO A 16 -9.66 21.14 7.95
C PRO A 16 -9.80 20.49 9.33
N ALA A 17 -11.03 20.16 9.75
CA ALA A 17 -11.27 19.50 11.04
C ALA A 17 -10.63 18.10 11.07
N PHE A 18 -10.77 17.33 10.00
CA PHE A 18 -10.18 16.00 9.92
C PHE A 18 -8.64 16.07 9.90
N ALA A 19 -8.06 17.02 9.15
CA ALA A 19 -6.63 17.26 9.18
C ALA A 19 -6.13 17.61 10.60
N TYR A 20 -6.88 18.45 11.33
CA TYR A 20 -6.57 18.75 12.73
C TYR A 20 -6.60 17.49 13.61
N PHE A 21 -7.60 16.62 13.47
CA PHE A 21 -7.69 15.38 14.24
C PHE A 21 -6.55 14.38 13.94
N LEU A 22 -6.00 14.39 12.72
CA LEU A 22 -4.82 13.60 12.37
C LEU A 22 -3.54 14.07 13.08
N ASP A 23 -3.51 15.30 13.61
CA ASP A 23 -2.39 15.88 14.33
C ASP A 23 -2.62 16.02 15.85
N ASP A 24 -3.80 15.64 16.34
CA ASP A 24 -4.20 15.73 17.75
C ASP A 24 -3.59 14.60 18.63
N VAL A 25 -3.99 14.53 19.90
CA VAL A 25 -3.61 13.50 20.87
C VAL A 25 -3.90 12.09 20.34
N ASP A 26 -3.12 11.11 20.83
CA ASP A 26 -3.07 9.76 20.25
C ASP A 26 -4.44 9.07 20.15
N ASP A 27 -5.36 9.25 21.12
CA ASP A 27 -6.69 8.64 21.08
C ASP A 27 -7.58 9.24 19.97
N VAL A 28 -7.54 10.57 19.79
CA VAL A 28 -8.26 11.27 18.72
C VAL A 28 -7.68 10.89 17.36
N LYS A 29 -6.35 10.83 17.28
CA LYS A 29 -5.63 10.39 16.08
C LYS A 29 -5.95 8.94 15.73
N LEU A 30 -5.98 8.03 16.71
CA LEU A 30 -6.33 6.62 16.52
C LEU A 30 -7.73 6.48 15.91
N GLY A 31 -8.72 7.17 16.50
CA GLY A 31 -10.09 7.17 15.99
C GLY A 31 -10.20 7.73 14.57
N SER A 32 -9.42 8.77 14.27
CA SER A 32 -9.38 9.38 12.93
C SER A 32 -8.76 8.46 11.89
N ILE A 33 -7.62 7.85 12.22
CA ILE A 33 -6.92 6.91 11.32
C ILE A 33 -7.80 5.69 11.05
N THR A 34 -8.54 5.19 12.03
CA THR A 34 -9.47 4.05 11.87
C THR A 34 -10.47 4.26 10.74
N HIS A 35 -10.87 5.50 10.47
CA HIS A 35 -11.85 5.85 9.45
C HIS A 35 -11.27 6.73 8.33
N PHE A 36 -9.96 6.68 8.10
CA PHE A 36 -9.30 7.61 7.18
C PHE A 36 -9.77 7.44 5.74
N CYS A 37 -9.70 6.23 5.19
CA CYS A 37 -10.18 5.96 3.84
C CYS A 37 -11.67 6.23 3.69
N ASP A 38 -12.46 5.87 4.71
CA ASP A 38 -13.88 6.15 4.77
C ASP A 38 -14.16 7.65 4.63
N PHE A 39 -13.41 8.47 5.36
CA PHE A 39 -13.51 9.91 5.26
C PHE A 39 -13.13 10.39 3.86
N LEU A 40 -11.99 9.96 3.32
CA LEU A 40 -11.52 10.34 1.97
C LEU A 40 -12.51 9.98 0.87
N ALA A 41 -13.15 8.82 0.95
CA ALA A 41 -14.18 8.39 -0.01
C ALA A 41 -15.38 9.36 -0.06
N ARG A 42 -15.61 10.13 1.01
CA ARG A 42 -16.68 11.12 1.14
C ARG A 42 -16.20 12.56 0.88
N VAL A 43 -14.89 12.77 0.73
CA VAL A 43 -14.28 14.05 0.32
C VAL A 43 -14.32 14.17 -1.22
N PRO A 44 -14.60 15.36 -1.78
CA PRO A 44 -14.52 15.61 -3.22
C PRO A 44 -13.16 15.19 -3.79
N PRO A 45 -13.08 14.53 -4.97
CA PRO A 45 -11.82 14.07 -5.54
C PRO A 45 -10.73 15.16 -5.63
N SER A 46 -11.11 16.39 -5.95
CA SER A 46 -10.24 17.57 -6.03
C SER A 46 -9.52 17.92 -4.73
N SER A 47 -10.05 17.49 -3.59
CA SER A 47 -9.55 17.85 -2.25
C SER A 47 -8.86 16.68 -1.55
N ARG A 48 -8.93 15.45 -2.10
CA ARG A 48 -8.31 14.26 -1.50
C ARG A 48 -6.79 14.36 -1.46
N SER A 49 -6.18 14.93 -2.51
CA SER A 49 -4.72 15.07 -2.62
C SER A 49 -4.10 15.89 -1.48
N ARG A 50 -4.89 16.72 -0.78
CA ARG A 50 -4.47 17.46 0.42
C ARG A 50 -4.04 16.55 1.57
N PHE A 51 -4.46 15.28 1.57
CA PHE A 51 -4.11 14.29 2.57
C PHE A 51 -2.90 13.42 2.19
N LEU A 52 -2.32 13.58 0.99
CA LEU A 52 -1.12 12.84 0.59
C LEU A 52 0.10 13.13 1.51
N PRO A 53 0.35 14.38 1.95
CA PRO A 53 1.41 14.65 2.93
C PRO A 53 1.18 13.92 4.26
N GLU A 54 -0.08 13.80 4.69
CA GLU A 54 -0.45 13.06 5.91
C GLU A 54 -0.17 11.57 5.78
N LEU A 55 -0.45 10.99 4.61
CA LEU A 55 -0.09 9.60 4.32
C LEU A 55 1.42 9.38 4.30
N ALA A 56 2.16 10.30 3.68
CA ALA A 56 3.61 10.24 3.60
C ALA A 56 4.28 10.26 4.99
N LYS A 57 3.62 10.81 6.03
CA LYS A 57 4.16 10.73 7.40
C LYS A 57 4.38 9.27 7.82
N PHE A 58 3.55 8.32 7.37
CA PHE A 58 3.63 6.89 7.78
C PHE A 58 4.78 6.10 7.14
N THR A 59 5.36 6.56 6.04
CA THR A 59 6.59 5.95 5.46
C THR A 59 7.84 6.34 6.25
N ALA A 60 7.80 7.49 6.92
CA ALA A 60 8.94 8.11 7.58
C ALA A 60 8.89 8.04 9.12
N LEU A 61 7.96 7.28 9.74
CA LEU A 61 7.88 7.18 11.20
C LEU A 61 9.03 6.31 11.75
N PRO A 62 10.08 6.88 12.38
CA PRO A 62 11.07 6.06 13.05
C PRO A 62 10.42 5.31 14.23
N SER A 63 10.90 4.09 14.47
CA SER A 63 10.52 3.15 15.54
C SER A 63 10.61 3.69 17.00
N LYS A 64 10.89 4.98 17.21
CA LYS A 64 11.18 5.55 18.54
C LYS A 64 10.00 5.64 19.52
N PHE A 65 8.77 5.29 19.12
CA PHE A 65 7.62 5.30 20.03
C PHE A 65 6.76 4.05 19.85
N LYS A 66 6.84 3.15 20.85
CA LYS A 66 6.20 1.80 20.87
C LYS A 66 4.67 1.78 20.72
N LEU A 67 3.96 2.91 20.74
CA LEU A 67 2.52 2.97 20.50
C LEU A 67 2.15 3.34 19.06
N LYS A 68 3.10 3.90 18.28
CA LYS A 68 2.85 4.34 16.90
C LYS A 68 2.65 3.20 15.90
N TRP A 69 3.02 1.96 16.24
CA TRP A 69 2.78 0.81 15.36
C TRP A 69 1.29 0.58 15.12
N ARG A 70 0.41 0.91 16.09
CA ARG A 70 -1.04 0.75 15.93
C ARG A 70 -1.57 1.65 14.81
N PHE A 71 -1.05 2.87 14.70
CA PHE A 71 -1.39 3.76 13.59
C PHE A 71 -0.95 3.16 12.25
N ARG A 72 0.28 2.64 12.18
CA ARG A 72 0.80 1.99 10.97
C ARG A 72 0.00 0.74 10.61
N ALA A 73 -0.42 -0.07 11.59
CA ALA A 73 -1.27 -1.23 11.37
C ALA A 73 -2.65 -0.83 10.81
N LEU A 74 -3.27 0.22 11.35
CA LEU A 74 -4.54 0.73 10.82
C LEU A 74 -4.40 1.29 9.41
N VAL A 75 -3.29 1.94 9.10
CA VAL A 75 -3.00 2.41 7.73
C VAL A 75 -2.77 1.23 6.79
N ALA A 76 -2.02 0.20 7.22
CA ALA A 76 -1.77 -1.02 6.45
C ALA A 76 -3.08 -1.73 6.06
N GLN A 77 -4.02 -1.85 7.01
CA GLN A 77 -5.34 -2.44 6.76
C GLN A 77 -6.18 -1.67 5.72
N GLN A 78 -5.85 -0.40 5.48
CA GLN A 78 -6.57 0.47 4.56
C GLN A 78 -5.87 0.63 3.19
N LEU A 79 -4.70 0.02 2.97
CA LEU A 79 -3.93 0.13 1.72
C LEU A 79 -4.75 -0.13 0.45
N PRO A 80 -5.59 -1.20 0.37
CA PRO A 80 -6.47 -1.39 -0.79
C PRO A 80 -7.39 -0.20 -1.05
N SER A 81 -8.01 0.31 0.02
CA SER A 81 -8.93 1.44 -0.07
C SER A 81 -8.22 2.72 -0.52
N PHE A 82 -6.98 2.95 -0.07
CA PHE A 82 -6.19 4.10 -0.51
C PHE A 82 -5.95 4.08 -2.03
N CYS A 83 -5.69 2.90 -2.61
CA CYS A 83 -5.50 2.74 -4.05
C CYS A 83 -6.77 3.05 -4.88
N THR A 84 -7.96 3.01 -4.26
CA THR A 84 -9.23 3.32 -4.93
C THR A 84 -9.66 4.78 -4.81
N VAL A 85 -9.28 5.46 -3.72
CA VAL A 85 -9.72 6.85 -3.46
C VAL A 85 -8.86 7.89 -4.16
N PHE A 86 -7.60 7.56 -4.48
CA PHE A 86 -6.68 8.44 -5.21
C PHE A 86 -6.66 8.14 -6.71
N ASP A 87 -6.21 9.11 -7.50
CA ASP A 87 -5.92 8.90 -8.90
C ASP A 87 -4.62 8.08 -9.08
N ALA A 88 -4.35 7.63 -10.31
CA ALA A 88 -3.19 6.80 -10.60
C ALA A 88 -1.84 7.47 -10.21
N PRO A 89 -1.60 8.75 -10.55
CA PRO A 89 -0.38 9.44 -10.13
C PRO A 89 -0.23 9.49 -8.60
N ALA A 90 -1.25 9.93 -7.87
CA ALA A 90 -1.17 10.01 -6.41
C ALA A 90 -1.06 8.62 -5.75
N THR A 91 -1.68 7.60 -6.32
CA THR A 91 -1.55 6.21 -5.86
C THR A 91 -0.11 5.73 -6.01
N PHE A 92 0.52 6.01 -7.15
CA PHE A 92 1.91 5.63 -7.40
C PHE A 92 2.91 6.43 -6.55
N ASP A 93 2.72 7.74 -6.43
CA ASP A 93 3.68 8.62 -5.75
C ASP A 93 3.58 8.57 -4.23
N ALA A 94 2.40 8.26 -3.68
CA ALA A 94 2.19 8.23 -2.23
C ALA A 94 1.87 6.82 -1.71
N VAL A 95 0.89 6.11 -2.30
CA VAL A 95 0.40 4.84 -1.72
C VAL A 95 1.39 3.70 -1.95
N ALA A 96 2.00 3.60 -3.13
CA ALA A 96 2.98 2.54 -3.39
C ALA A 96 4.17 2.56 -2.41
N PRO A 97 4.82 3.71 -2.13
CA PRO A 97 5.83 3.80 -1.06
C PRO A 97 5.33 3.34 0.32
N LEU A 98 4.07 3.60 0.67
CA LEU A 98 3.48 3.08 1.91
C LEU A 98 3.41 1.57 1.92
N VAL A 99 2.97 0.94 0.83
CA VAL A 99 2.94 -0.54 0.73
C VAL A 99 4.32 -1.09 1.05
N PHE A 100 5.36 -0.68 0.31
CA PHE A 100 6.73 -1.17 0.51
C PHE A 100 7.29 -0.91 1.90
N SER A 101 7.00 0.25 2.48
CA SER A 101 7.46 0.63 3.82
C SER A 101 6.81 -0.26 4.89
N LEU A 102 5.49 -0.45 4.83
CA LEU A 102 4.74 -1.23 5.81
C LEU A 102 4.97 -2.74 5.67
N SER A 103 5.30 -3.22 4.48
CA SER A 103 5.74 -4.61 4.26
C SER A 103 7.04 -4.95 5.01
N GLN A 104 7.88 -3.95 5.26
CA GLN A 104 9.18 -4.09 5.93
C GLN A 104 9.16 -3.56 7.37
N ASP A 105 7.97 -3.34 7.92
CA ASP A 105 7.81 -2.78 9.26
C ASP A 105 8.52 -3.64 10.32
N ASP A 106 9.02 -3.01 11.38
CA ASP A 106 9.69 -3.71 12.47
C ASP A 106 8.71 -4.59 13.29
N VAL A 107 7.42 -4.26 13.28
CA VAL A 107 6.37 -4.99 14.00
C VAL A 107 5.66 -5.98 13.08
N ALA A 108 5.65 -7.26 13.47
CA ALA A 108 5.02 -8.34 12.69
C ALA A 108 3.55 -8.07 12.34
N THR A 109 2.75 -7.60 13.31
CA THR A 109 1.33 -7.27 13.09
C THR A 109 1.11 -6.21 12.01
N VAL A 110 2.05 -5.27 11.83
CA VAL A 110 1.95 -4.27 10.75
C VAL A 110 2.25 -4.92 9.40
N ARG A 111 3.27 -5.79 9.34
CA ARG A 111 3.59 -6.54 8.12
C ARG A 111 2.45 -7.46 7.72
N ASP A 112 1.88 -8.22 8.66
CA ASP A 112 0.75 -9.13 8.40
C ASP A 112 -0.46 -8.37 7.85
N ALA A 113 -0.75 -7.19 8.42
CA ALA A 113 -1.82 -6.32 7.94
C ALA A 113 -1.56 -5.77 6.52
N SER A 114 -0.30 -5.48 6.17
CA SER A 114 0.09 -5.05 4.82
C SER A 114 -0.11 -6.18 3.82
N ILE A 115 0.41 -7.37 4.15
CA ILE A 115 0.35 -8.58 3.30
C ILE A 115 -1.10 -8.99 3.01
N ALA A 116 -1.97 -8.92 4.03
CA ALA A 116 -3.38 -9.28 3.88
C ALA A 116 -4.11 -8.46 2.79
N GLY A 117 -3.63 -7.25 2.47
CA GLY A 117 -4.21 -6.39 1.44
C GLY A 117 -3.58 -6.50 0.06
N TYR A 118 -2.52 -7.30 -0.15
CA TYR A 118 -1.75 -7.25 -1.40
C TYR A 118 -2.55 -7.59 -2.64
N VAL A 119 -3.41 -8.60 -2.59
CA VAL A 119 -4.25 -8.98 -3.74
C VAL A 119 -5.08 -7.77 -4.21
N ASP A 120 -5.79 -7.12 -3.28
CA ASP A 120 -6.64 -5.98 -3.62
C ASP A 120 -5.82 -4.75 -4.04
N VAL A 121 -4.67 -4.51 -3.42
CA VAL A 121 -3.72 -3.44 -3.81
C VAL A 121 -3.20 -3.66 -5.23
N PHE A 122 -2.93 -4.91 -5.59
CA PHE A 122 -2.39 -5.29 -6.89
C PHE A 122 -3.42 -5.08 -8.00
N GLU A 123 -4.68 -5.48 -7.74
CA GLU A 123 -5.84 -5.23 -8.60
C GLU A 123 -6.14 -3.72 -8.74
N ALA A 124 -5.79 -2.91 -7.74
CA ALA A 124 -6.05 -1.46 -7.73
C ALA A 124 -5.05 -0.61 -8.54
N LYS A 125 -4.53 -1.14 -9.65
CA LYS A 125 -3.66 -0.47 -10.65
C LYS A 125 -2.16 -0.40 -10.33
N LEU A 126 -1.69 -1.07 -9.28
CA LEU A 126 -0.25 -1.07 -8.92
C LEU A 126 0.55 -2.23 -9.52
N LYS A 127 -0.11 -3.17 -10.21
CA LYS A 127 0.54 -4.28 -10.93
C LYS A 127 1.83 -3.91 -11.67
N THR A 128 1.75 -2.93 -12.57
CA THR A 128 2.90 -2.50 -13.39
C THR A 128 4.04 -1.93 -12.54
N ALA A 129 3.71 -1.28 -11.42
CA ALA A 129 4.69 -0.73 -10.49
C ALA A 129 5.50 -1.85 -9.83
N PHE A 130 4.82 -2.86 -9.28
CA PHE A 130 5.48 -3.99 -8.62
C PHE A 130 6.34 -4.79 -9.60
N VAL A 131 5.84 -5.06 -10.81
CA VAL A 131 6.62 -5.74 -11.86
C VAL A 131 7.89 -4.97 -12.20
N LYS A 132 7.78 -3.65 -12.40
CA LYS A 132 8.94 -2.80 -12.73
C LYS A 132 9.95 -2.78 -11.59
N LEU A 133 9.50 -2.69 -10.35
CA LEU A 133 10.38 -2.69 -9.18
C LEU A 133 11.06 -4.04 -9.00
N ALA A 134 10.33 -5.14 -9.16
CA ALA A 134 10.89 -6.49 -9.06
C ALA A 134 12.00 -6.73 -10.08
N THR A 135 11.87 -6.19 -11.28
CA THR A 135 12.76 -6.49 -12.42
C THR A 135 13.86 -5.46 -12.67
N SER A 136 13.74 -4.23 -12.16
CA SER A 136 14.61 -3.12 -12.57
C SER A 136 15.03 -2.17 -11.44
N ASP A 137 14.55 -2.34 -10.20
CA ASP A 137 14.95 -1.44 -9.11
C ASP A 137 16.46 -1.61 -8.80
N PRO A 138 17.23 -0.53 -8.65
CA PRO A 138 18.67 -0.63 -8.37
C PRO A 138 18.97 -1.30 -7.02
N VAL A 139 18.04 -1.28 -6.06
CA VAL A 139 18.23 -1.81 -4.70
C VAL A 139 17.72 -3.25 -4.62
N LEU A 140 18.62 -4.19 -4.31
CA LEU A 140 18.30 -5.62 -4.21
C LEU A 140 17.11 -5.92 -3.30
N ASN A 141 17.07 -5.31 -2.12
CA ASN A 141 15.99 -5.53 -1.15
C ASN A 141 14.63 -5.08 -1.69
N VAL A 142 14.58 -4.04 -2.51
CA VAL A 142 13.35 -3.58 -3.16
C VAL A 142 12.91 -4.60 -4.20
N ARG A 143 13.83 -5.08 -5.04
CA ARG A 143 13.54 -6.14 -6.03
C ARG A 143 13.01 -7.40 -5.36
N LEU A 144 13.70 -7.85 -4.32
CA LEU A 144 13.35 -9.06 -3.57
C LEU A 144 11.99 -8.94 -2.87
N LEU A 145 11.71 -7.80 -2.26
CA LEU A 145 10.39 -7.54 -1.66
C LEU A 145 9.30 -7.52 -2.72
N ALA A 146 9.51 -6.79 -3.83
CA ALA A 146 8.55 -6.75 -4.91
C ALA A 146 8.30 -8.16 -5.47
N ALA A 147 9.34 -8.96 -5.70
CA ALA A 147 9.20 -10.36 -6.15
C ALA A 147 8.41 -11.23 -5.16
N ARG A 148 8.58 -11.03 -3.84
CA ARG A 148 7.78 -11.72 -2.81
C ARG A 148 6.31 -11.32 -2.86
N ILE A 149 6.03 -10.03 -3.08
CA ILE A 149 4.66 -9.54 -3.27
C ILE A 149 4.04 -10.18 -4.53
N LEU A 150 4.79 -10.27 -5.64
CA LEU A 150 4.34 -10.97 -6.85
C LEU A 150 3.99 -12.44 -6.55
N LEU A 151 4.79 -13.11 -5.72
CA LEU A 151 4.52 -14.49 -5.32
C LEU A 151 3.26 -14.62 -4.45
N ASP A 152 3.03 -13.68 -3.54
CA ASP A 152 1.84 -13.68 -2.69
C ASP A 152 0.55 -13.49 -3.49
N VAL A 153 0.60 -12.75 -4.62
CA VAL A 153 -0.54 -12.53 -5.52
C VAL A 153 -0.63 -13.53 -6.66
N ALA A 154 0.36 -14.42 -6.84
CA ALA A 154 0.39 -15.42 -7.90
C ALA A 154 -0.87 -16.31 -8.02
N PRO A 155 -1.61 -16.64 -6.93
CA PRO A 155 -2.84 -17.43 -7.04
C PRO A 155 -3.97 -16.76 -7.83
N VAL A 156 -3.97 -15.42 -7.91
CA VAL A 156 -5.00 -14.64 -8.61
C VAL A 156 -4.45 -13.91 -9.82
N TYR A 157 -3.11 -13.86 -9.95
CA TYR A 157 -2.44 -13.08 -10.96
C TYR A 157 -1.22 -13.79 -11.53
N ALA A 158 -1.27 -14.11 -12.83
CA ALA A 158 -0.12 -14.60 -13.57
C ALA A 158 0.77 -13.44 -14.04
N GLU A 159 1.99 -13.37 -13.51
CA GLU A 159 3.01 -12.41 -13.95
C GLU A 159 3.25 -12.47 -15.47
N PRO A 160 3.56 -11.33 -16.13
CA PRO A 160 3.86 -11.33 -17.56
C PRO A 160 5.14 -12.14 -17.79
N GLU A 161 5.20 -12.84 -18.92
CA GLU A 161 6.34 -13.69 -19.28
C GLU A 161 7.66 -12.90 -19.24
N GLU A 162 7.62 -11.65 -19.70
CA GLU A 162 8.77 -10.75 -19.72
C GLU A 162 9.30 -10.46 -18.31
N ALA A 163 8.41 -10.36 -17.32
CA ALA A 163 8.79 -10.13 -15.93
C ALA A 163 9.49 -11.36 -15.33
N LEU A 164 8.93 -12.55 -15.58
CA LEU A 164 9.54 -13.81 -15.14
C LEU A 164 10.92 -14.01 -15.77
N GLN A 165 11.07 -13.74 -17.07
CA GLN A 165 12.36 -13.81 -17.76
C GLN A 165 13.36 -12.78 -17.25
N ALA A 166 12.91 -11.59 -16.85
CA ALA A 166 13.79 -10.59 -16.26
C ALA A 166 14.26 -11.00 -14.86
N LEU A 167 13.34 -11.52 -14.01
CA LEU A 167 13.67 -12.04 -12.68
C LEU A 167 14.59 -13.26 -12.74
N ASP A 168 14.42 -14.13 -13.74
CA ASP A 168 15.26 -15.34 -13.93
C ASP A 168 16.73 -15.01 -14.21
N LYS A 169 17.02 -13.79 -14.69
CA LYS A 169 18.39 -13.31 -14.96
C LYS A 169 19.11 -12.82 -13.69
N GLU A 170 18.41 -12.63 -12.59
CA GLU A 170 19.03 -12.20 -11.32
C GLU A 170 19.93 -13.30 -10.77
N THR A 171 21.10 -12.95 -10.22
CA THR A 171 22.03 -13.94 -9.67
C THR A 171 21.82 -14.20 -8.18
N ASP A 172 20.99 -13.40 -7.53
CA ASP A 172 20.72 -13.50 -6.09
C ASP A 172 19.91 -14.77 -5.74
N ALA A 173 20.37 -15.49 -4.73
CA ALA A 173 19.80 -16.78 -4.35
C ALA A 173 18.37 -16.65 -3.79
N GLU A 174 18.05 -15.56 -3.07
CA GLU A 174 16.71 -15.36 -2.52
C GLU A 174 15.71 -15.01 -3.62
N ILE A 175 16.12 -14.19 -4.60
CA ILE A 175 15.29 -13.90 -5.77
C ILE A 175 15.06 -15.18 -6.58
N GLN A 176 16.10 -15.98 -6.82
CA GLN A 176 15.96 -17.25 -7.55
C GLN A 176 15.01 -18.24 -6.85
N ALA A 177 15.04 -18.29 -5.52
CA ALA A 177 14.07 -19.10 -4.76
C ALA A 177 12.62 -18.60 -4.94
N VAL A 178 12.40 -17.29 -4.99
CA VAL A 178 11.09 -16.70 -5.26
C VAL A 178 10.64 -17.00 -6.70
N VAL A 179 11.53 -16.87 -7.68
CA VAL A 179 11.26 -17.17 -9.10
C VAL A 179 10.88 -18.63 -9.30
N ALA A 180 11.56 -19.57 -8.65
CA ALA A 180 11.20 -20.98 -8.71
C ALA A 180 9.77 -21.24 -8.21
N ARG A 181 9.37 -20.59 -7.12
CA ARG A 181 8.01 -20.69 -6.57
C ARG A 181 6.97 -20.01 -7.47
N LEU A 182 7.32 -18.89 -8.09
CA LEU A 182 6.45 -18.21 -9.06
C LEU A 182 6.20 -19.09 -10.29
N LYS A 183 7.23 -19.76 -10.82
CA LYS A 183 7.10 -20.71 -11.94
C LYS A 183 6.16 -21.86 -11.56
N GLN A 184 6.33 -22.44 -10.38
CA GLN A 184 5.44 -23.48 -9.86
C GLN A 184 3.99 -22.99 -9.75
N ALA A 185 3.75 -21.83 -9.13
CA ALA A 185 2.41 -21.27 -8.98
C ALA A 185 1.72 -21.03 -10.34
N ARG A 186 2.50 -20.64 -11.37
CA ARG A 186 2.00 -20.43 -12.72
C ARG A 186 1.58 -21.73 -13.41
N GLU A 187 2.34 -22.81 -13.20
CA GLU A 187 1.96 -24.15 -13.69
C GLU A 187 0.66 -24.64 -13.04
N GLU A 188 0.50 -24.42 -11.73
CA GLU A 188 -0.71 -24.75 -10.97
C GLU A 188 -1.92 -23.96 -11.48
N HIS A 189 -1.76 -22.67 -11.78
CA HIS A 189 -2.83 -21.83 -12.36
C HIS A 189 -3.18 -22.23 -13.81
N ALA A 190 -2.23 -22.72 -14.60
CA ALA A 190 -2.48 -23.16 -15.99
C ALA A 190 -3.19 -24.52 -16.07
N ALA A 191 -3.18 -25.29 -14.98
CA ALA A 191 -3.81 -26.60 -14.88
C ALA A 191 -5.28 -26.58 -14.38
N GLN A 192 -5.79 -25.40 -13.99
CA GLN A 192 -7.17 -25.17 -13.53
C GLN A 192 -8.06 -24.63 -14.65
#